data_AF-A0A7M3YLV8-F1
#
_entry.id   AF-A0A7M3YLV8-F1
#
_cell.length_a   1.000
_cell.length_b   1.000
_cell.length_c   1.000
_cell.angle_alpha   90.00
_cell.angle_beta   90.00
_cell.angle_gamma   90.00
#
_symmetry.space_group_name_H-M   'P 1'
#
loop_
_entity.id
_entity.type
_entity.pdbx_description
1 polymer ?
#
loop_
_entity_poly.entity_id
_entity_poly.type
_entity_poly.pdbx_seq_one_letter_code
_entity_poly.pdbx_strand_id
1 'polypeptide(L)' 'IFFVGRSDRTNQEGIETLRNLLTHLGHELRIVNIPTEKALHLTSVASTPTDNIILTAEGYLTPEDFGELP' A
#
# COMPACT_ATOMS: atom_id res chain seq x y z
N ILE A 1 -6.84 1.99 8.35
CA ILE A 1 -5.42 1.95 7.89
C ILE A 1 -5.42 2.26 6.40
N PHE A 2 -4.44 3.03 5.92
CA PHE A 2 -4.24 3.26 4.49
C PHE A 2 -2.97 2.55 4.02
N PHE A 3 -3.01 2.02 2.79
CA PHE A 3 -1.83 1.44 2.13
C PHE A 3 -1.40 2.33 0.97
N VAL A 4 -0.10 2.59 0.86
CA VAL A 4 0.49 3.28 -0.28
C VAL A 4 1.56 2.41 -0.94
N GLY A 5 1.48 2.27 -2.25
CA GLY A 5 2.49 1.56 -3.02
C GLY A 5 3.71 2.46 -3.25
N ARG A 6 4.90 2.03 -2.81
CA ARG A 6 6.17 2.62 -3.26
C ARG A 6 6.54 1.99 -4.60
N SER A 7 6.70 2.82 -5.63
CA SER A 7 7.01 2.38 -6.99
C SER A 7 7.74 3.49 -7.78
N ASP A 8 8.03 3.26 -9.06
CA ASP A 8 8.58 4.27 -9.96
C ASP A 8 7.65 5.48 -10.18
N ARG A 9 6.39 5.39 -9.73
CA ARG A 9 5.39 6.46 -9.80
C ARG A 9 5.14 7.15 -8.45
N THR A 10 5.62 6.58 -7.35
CA THR A 10 5.38 7.10 -5.99
C THR A 10 6.65 6.97 -5.15
N ASN A 11 7.31 8.11 -4.94
CA ASN A 11 8.59 8.22 -4.24
C ASN A 11 8.43 8.46 -2.73
N GLN A 12 9.55 8.50 -2.01
CA GLN A 12 9.57 8.68 -0.56
C GLN A 12 8.97 10.03 -0.12
N GLU A 13 9.28 11.13 -0.81
CA GLU A 13 8.78 12.48 -0.48
C GLU A 13 7.25 12.58 -0.61
N GLY A 14 6.69 11.96 -1.66
CA GLY A 14 5.25 11.88 -1.85
C GLY A 14 4.56 11.04 -0.76
N ILE A 15 5.17 9.92 -0.38
CA ILE A 15 4.70 9.08 0.73
C ILE A 15 4.70 9.86 2.04
N GLU A 16 5.76 10.63 2.32
CA GLU A 16 5.87 11.38 3.56
C GLU A 16 4.87 12.54 3.62
N THR A 17 4.62 13.21 2.48
CA THR A 17 3.57 14.21 2.36
C THR A 17 2.19 13.62 2.70
N LEU A 18 1.88 12.44 2.17
CA LEU A 18 0.62 11.74 2.47
C LEU A 18 0.57 11.26 3.92
N ARG A 19 1.68 10.74 4.47
CA ARG A 19 1.79 10.32 5.86
C ARG A 19 1.46 11.46 6.80
N ASN A 20 2.02 12.64 6.55
CA ASN A 20 1.77 13.83 7.35
C ASN A 20 0.28 14.19 7.35
N LEU A 21 -0.37 14.22 6.18
CA LEU A 21 -1.81 14.48 6.09
C LEU A 21 -2.63 13.45 6.89
N LEU A 22 -2.38 12.16 6.68
CA LEU A 22 -3.15 11.09 7.33
C LEU A 22 -2.94 11.06 8.85
N THR A 23 -1.72 11.33 9.30
CA THR A 23 -1.40 11.40 10.74
C THR A 23 -2.18 12.52 11.42
N HIS A 24 -2.29 13.70 10.79
CA HIS A 24 -3.13 14.80 11.31
C HIS A 24 -4.61 14.44 11.39
N LEU A 25 -5.08 13.49 10.57
CA LEU A 25 -6.45 12.98 10.55
C LEU A 25 -6.65 11.75 11.45
N GLY A 26 -5.62 11.31 12.19
CA GLY A 26 -5.70 10.12 13.06
C GLY A 26 -5.67 8.79 12.31
N HIS A 27 -5.12 8.77 11.08
CA HIS A 27 -5.01 7.57 10.26
C HIS A 27 -3.56 7.08 10.15
N GLU A 28 -3.39 5.76 10.23
CA GLU A 28 -2.13 5.08 9.96
C GLU A 28 -1.90 4.91 8.44
N LEU A 29 -0.66 5.15 7.97
CA LEU A 29 -0.21 4.84 6.62
C LEU A 29 0.88 3.75 6.64
N ARG A 30 0.61 2.64 5.94
CA ARG A 30 1.57 1.55 5.70
C ARG A 30 2.06 1.57 4.26
N ILE A 31 3.36 1.31 4.10
CA ILE A 31 4.01 1.29 2.78
C ILE A 31 4.07 -0.15 2.29
N VAL A 32 3.63 -0.37 1.06
CA VAL A 32 3.77 -1.64 0.34
C VAL A 32 4.80 -1.42 -0.77
N ASN A 33 5.87 -2.20 -0.80
CA ASN A 33 6.85 -2.11 -1.88
C ASN A 33 6.31 -2.84 -3.11
N ILE A 34 6.13 -2.14 -4.22
CA ILE A 34 5.61 -2.74 -5.46
C ILE A 34 6.76 -3.38 -6.23
N PRO A 35 6.62 -4.63 -6.72
CA PRO A 35 7.58 -5.21 -7.67
C PRO A 35 7.44 -4.49 -9.03
N THR A 36 8.24 -3.43 -9.22
CA THR A 36 8.10 -2.49 -10.33
C THR A 36 8.37 -3.12 -11.70
N GLU A 37 9.06 -4.25 -11.73
CA GLU A 37 9.27 -5.05 -12.94
C GLU A 37 8.01 -5.77 -13.43
N LYS A 38 6.97 -5.88 -12.59
CA LYS A 38 5.71 -6.57 -12.92
C LYS A 38 4.46 -5.69 -12.82
N ALA A 39 4.50 -4.61 -12.05
CA ALA A 39 3.35 -3.73 -11.83
C ALA A 39 3.75 -2.28 -11.54
N LEU A 40 2.91 -1.33 -11.98
CA LEU A 40 3.13 0.11 -11.77
C LEU A 40 2.40 0.68 -10.55
N HIS A 41 1.21 0.14 -10.25
CA HIS A 41 0.31 0.64 -9.21
C HIS A 41 -0.12 -0.49 -8.27
N LEU A 42 -0.27 -0.17 -6.98
CA LEU A 42 -0.80 -1.11 -5.97
C LEU A 42 -2.17 -1.65 -6.39
N THR A 43 -3.04 -0.80 -6.94
CA THR A 43 -4.39 -1.18 -7.37
C THR A 43 -4.43 -2.14 -8.56
N SER A 44 -3.31 -2.31 -9.27
CA SER A 44 -3.21 -3.34 -10.32
C SER A 44 -3.00 -4.74 -9.77
N VAL A 45 -2.53 -4.86 -8.53
CA VAL A 45 -2.09 -6.14 -7.91
C VAL A 45 -2.73 -6.41 -6.55
N ALA A 46 -3.51 -5.46 -6.03
CA ALA A 46 -4.24 -5.60 -4.78
C ALA A 46 -5.56 -4.81 -4.77
N SER A 47 -6.54 -5.29 -4.03
CA SER A 47 -7.84 -4.65 -3.80
C SER A 47 -8.35 -4.96 -2.39
N THR A 48 -9.08 -4.03 -1.78
CA THR A 48 -9.70 -4.17 -0.45
C THR A 48 -11.23 -4.09 -0.60
N PRO A 49 -11.92 -5.20 -0.93
CA PRO A 49 -13.39 -5.19 -1.09
C PRO A 49 -14.14 -4.93 0.22
N THR A 50 -13.50 -5.17 1.36
CA THR A 50 -14.00 -4.88 2.72
C THR A 50 -12.83 -4.43 3.58
N ASP A 51 -13.10 -3.96 4.79
CA ASP A 51 -12.06 -3.50 5.73
C ASP A 51 -11.13 -4.64 6.21
N ASN A 52 -11.57 -5.90 6.11
CA ASN A 52 -10.88 -7.06 6.70
C ASN A 52 -10.32 -8.02 5.65
N ILE A 53 -10.49 -7.71 4.36
CA ILE A 53 -10.08 -8.61 3.27
C ILE A 53 -9.21 -7.83 2.30
N ILE A 54 -8.01 -8.34 2.07
CA ILE A 54 -7.13 -7.92 0.98
C ILE A 54 -7.09 -9.05 -0.04
N LEU A 55 -7.46 -8.73 -1.28
CA LEU A 55 -7.23 -9.57 -2.44
C LEU A 55 -5.92 -9.13 -3.08
N THR A 56 -5.03 -10.08 -3.38
CA THR A 56 -3.79 -9.80 -4.11
C THR A 56 -3.52 -10.85 -5.18
N ALA A 57 -2.83 -10.44 -6.24
CA ALA A 57 -2.38 -11.33 -7.29
C ALA A 57 -1.24 -12.23 -6.78
N GLU A 58 -1.39 -13.54 -6.93
CA GLU A 58 -0.38 -14.51 -6.53
C GLU A 58 0.97 -14.22 -7.20
N GLY A 59 2.05 -14.27 -6.43
CA GLY A 59 3.41 -14.02 -6.91
C GLY A 59 3.82 -12.54 -7.06
N TYR A 60 2.95 -11.61 -6.65
CA TYR A 60 3.25 -10.17 -6.59
C TYR A 60 3.47 -9.66 -5.17
N LEU A 61 2.54 -9.96 -4.26
CA LEU A 61 2.61 -9.55 -2.85
C LEU A 61 2.22 -10.73 -1.96
N THR A 62 2.69 -10.66 -0.73
CA THR A 62 2.46 -11.63 0.35
C THR A 62 1.70 -10.96 1.50
N PRO A 63 1.03 -11.73 2.37
CA PRO A 63 0.39 -11.16 3.56
C PRO A 63 1.34 -10.32 4.42
N GLU A 64 2.61 -10.71 4.51
CA GLU A 64 3.65 -10.01 5.26
C GLU A 64 3.89 -8.58 4.75
N ASP A 65 3.67 -8.31 3.47
CA ASP A 65 3.83 -6.97 2.87
C ASP A 65 2.80 -5.96 3.40
N PHE A 66 1.68 -6.43 3.97
CA PHE A 66 0.61 -5.59 4.53
C PHE A 66 0.68 -5.48 6.07
N GLY A 67 1.40 -6.39 6.72
CA GLY A 67 1.45 -6.51 8.17
C GLY A 67 0.13 -6.98 8.80
N GLU A 68 0.02 -6.88 10.13
CA GLU A 68 -1.17 -7.33 10.86
C GLU A 68 -2.38 -6.42 10.58
N LEU A 69 -3.45 -6.99 10.03
CA LEU A 69 -4.71 -6.29 9.80
C LEU A 69 -5.47 -6.12 11.13
N PRO A 70 -6.26 -5.05 11.30
CA PRO A 70 -7.03 -4.80 12.51
C PRO A 70 -8.19 -5.79 12.71
#